data_AF-A0A5N5HYF2-F1
#
_entry.id   AF-A0A5N5HYF2-F1
#
_cell.length_a   1.000
_cell.length_b   1.000
_cell.length_c   1.000
_cell.angle_alpha   90.00
_cell.angle_beta   90.00
_cell.angle_gamma   90.00
#
_symmetry.space_group_name_H-M   'P 1'
#
loop_
_entity.id
_entity.type
_entity.pdbx_description
1 polymer ?
#
loop_
_entity_poly.entity_id
_entity_poly.type
_entity_poly.pdbx_seq_one_letter_code
_entity_poly.pdbx_strand_id
1 'polypeptide(L)'
;MEIEQKQEEVIDHYVKQASSLDGSALGPLVAEVTSHPALFAFSEIIAVPNVLQLEGTENSVYLDVLRLFAHGTWSDYKSDASRRPQLVPDQVLKLKQLTVLTLAETNNVLPYHQLMQELDVINVRELEDFLINECMYVGILRGKLDQLRKCFEVQFAAGRDPRPGQLGSMIQTLSNWLDTSSNLLISIQEKMKWADTMTEVAKEHKKEVGNTVEEVKKSISIKKFPTVSRPTLTSGGMGRSTPNLEE
;
A
#
# COMPACT_ATOMS: atom_id res chain seq x y z
N MET A 1 12.26 -11.23 -0.90
CA MET A 1 12.41 -11.14 0.58
C MET A 1 13.06 -12.43 1.09
N GLU A 2 13.64 -12.45 2.30
CA GLU A 2 14.34 -13.65 2.82
C GLU A 2 13.46 -14.91 2.86
N ILE A 3 12.15 -14.75 3.06
CA ILE A 3 11.19 -15.87 3.11
C ILE A 3 10.96 -16.46 1.73
N GLU A 4 10.80 -15.62 0.71
CA GLU A 4 10.57 -16.07 -0.68
C GLU A 4 11.77 -16.86 -1.22
N GLN A 5 13.00 -16.40 -0.93
CA GLN A 5 14.23 -17.10 -1.35
C GLN A 5 14.37 -18.45 -0.66
N LYS A 6 14.12 -18.52 0.65
CA LYS A 6 14.14 -19.79 1.39
C LYS A 6 13.04 -20.74 0.90
N GLN A 7 11.88 -20.21 0.53
CA GLN A 7 10.76 -21.00 0.05
C GLN A 7 11.05 -21.62 -1.34
N GLU A 8 11.73 -20.88 -2.24
CA GLU A 8 12.10 -21.37 -3.57
C GLU A 8 12.97 -22.63 -3.53
N GLU A 9 14.01 -22.66 -2.67
CA GLU A 9 14.87 -23.84 -2.50
C GLU A 9 14.09 -25.06 -1.99
N VAL A 10 13.16 -24.84 -1.07
CA VAL A 10 12.30 -25.89 -0.50
C VAL A 10 11.31 -26.42 -1.53
N ILE A 11 10.72 -25.54 -2.35
CA ILE A 11 9.82 -25.93 -3.44
C ILE A 11 10.57 -26.80 -4.44
N ASP A 12 11.75 -26.38 -4.92
CA ASP A 12 12.52 -27.15 -5.90
C ASP A 12 12.91 -28.54 -5.36
N HIS A 13 13.26 -28.62 -4.07
CA HIS A 13 13.51 -29.90 -3.39
C HIS A 13 12.29 -30.83 -3.46
N TYR A 14 11.12 -30.34 -3.04
CA TYR A 14 9.90 -31.16 -3.01
C TYR A 14 9.34 -31.47 -4.40
N VAL A 15 9.50 -30.58 -5.39
CA VAL A 15 9.13 -30.83 -6.78
C VAL A 15 9.96 -31.98 -7.37
N LYS A 16 11.27 -32.01 -7.10
CA LYS A 16 12.16 -33.11 -7.52
C LYS A 16 11.77 -34.44 -6.88
N GLN A 17 11.46 -34.42 -5.58
CA GLN A 17 10.97 -35.61 -4.87
C GLN A 17 9.62 -36.08 -5.43
N ALA A 18 8.65 -35.18 -5.61
CA ALA A 18 7.34 -35.48 -6.17
C ALA A 18 7.44 -36.09 -7.58
N SER A 19 8.41 -35.65 -8.38
CA SER A 19 8.66 -36.17 -9.72
C SER A 19 9.30 -37.56 -9.73
N SER A 20 9.91 -37.97 -8.61
CA SER A 20 10.59 -39.27 -8.47
C SER A 20 9.74 -40.32 -7.75
N LEU A 21 8.62 -39.90 -7.15
CA LEU A 21 7.71 -40.74 -6.36
C LEU A 21 6.40 -40.96 -7.10
N ASP A 22 5.80 -42.13 -6.90
CA ASP A 22 4.53 -42.52 -7.53
C ASP A 22 3.53 -43.06 -6.51
N GLY A 23 2.24 -42.80 -6.78
CA GLY A 23 1.12 -43.43 -6.08
C GLY A 23 1.13 -43.23 -4.56
N SER A 24 1.17 -44.33 -3.80
CA SER A 24 1.07 -44.31 -2.33
C SER A 24 2.25 -43.62 -1.64
N ALA A 25 3.40 -43.47 -2.31
CA ALA A 25 4.55 -42.77 -1.75
C ALA A 25 4.36 -41.25 -1.68
N LEU A 26 3.37 -40.69 -2.37
CA LEU A 26 3.04 -39.27 -2.33
C LEU A 26 2.29 -38.87 -1.05
N GLY A 27 1.66 -39.80 -0.34
CA GLY A 27 0.95 -39.50 0.92
C GLY A 27 1.86 -38.89 2.01
N PRO A 28 2.99 -39.55 2.36
CA PRO A 28 3.97 -39.00 3.30
C PRO A 28 4.55 -37.66 2.84
N LEU A 29 4.80 -37.50 1.52
CA LEU A 29 5.30 -36.26 0.95
C LEU A 29 4.29 -35.11 1.15
N VAL A 30 3.00 -35.34 0.90
CA VAL A 30 1.95 -34.34 1.13
C VAL A 30 1.89 -33.95 2.61
N ALA A 31 2.00 -34.91 3.53
CA ALA A 31 2.03 -34.63 4.97
C ALA A 31 3.23 -33.75 5.36
N GLU A 32 4.40 -34.01 4.79
CA GLU A 32 5.63 -33.24 5.03
C GLU A 32 5.52 -31.82 4.47
N VAL A 33 5.15 -31.69 3.19
CA VAL A 33 4.95 -30.41 2.48
C VAL A 33 3.95 -29.52 3.20
N THR A 34 2.80 -30.06 3.59
CA THR A 34 1.75 -29.30 4.28
C THR A 34 2.13 -28.93 5.71
N SER A 35 3.08 -29.63 6.35
CA SER A 35 3.57 -29.31 7.70
C SER A 35 4.82 -28.41 7.71
N HIS A 36 5.52 -28.27 6.58
CA HIS A 36 6.81 -27.57 6.53
C HIS A 36 6.72 -26.06 6.85
N PRO A 37 7.35 -25.53 7.91
CA PRO A 37 7.06 -24.18 8.42
C PRO A 37 7.38 -23.02 7.47
N ALA A 38 8.31 -23.22 6.51
CA ALA A 38 8.71 -22.20 5.55
C ALA A 38 7.99 -22.29 4.19
N LEU A 39 7.03 -23.19 4.02
CA LEU A 39 6.38 -23.46 2.74
C LEU A 39 4.92 -23.01 2.74
N PHE A 40 4.62 -21.96 1.97
CA PHE A 40 3.29 -21.36 1.82
C PHE A 40 2.74 -21.36 0.38
N ALA A 41 3.54 -21.80 -0.60
CA ALA A 41 3.10 -22.01 -1.98
C ALA A 41 3.17 -23.49 -2.34
N PHE A 42 2.15 -23.97 -3.04
CA PHE A 42 1.91 -25.38 -3.35
C PHE A 42 1.58 -25.60 -4.83
N SER A 43 1.36 -24.54 -5.63
CA SER A 43 0.97 -24.64 -7.04
C SER A 43 1.96 -25.45 -7.86
N GLU A 44 3.25 -25.23 -7.64
CA GLU A 44 4.34 -25.92 -8.35
C GLU A 44 4.37 -27.40 -8.04
N ILE A 45 4.10 -27.78 -6.79
CA ILE A 45 4.03 -29.19 -6.35
C ILE A 45 2.76 -29.85 -6.92
N ILE A 46 1.63 -29.13 -6.94
CA ILE A 46 0.38 -29.61 -7.54
C ILE A 46 0.52 -29.79 -9.05
N ALA A 47 1.31 -28.94 -9.73
CA ALA A 47 1.53 -29.01 -11.17
C ALA A 47 2.38 -30.21 -11.62
N VAL A 48 3.01 -30.94 -10.69
CA VAL A 48 3.80 -32.14 -11.00
C VAL A 48 2.86 -33.23 -11.58
N PRO A 49 3.18 -33.81 -12.75
CA PRO A 49 2.32 -34.81 -13.39
C PRO A 49 1.96 -36.00 -12.50
N ASN A 50 2.90 -36.50 -11.69
CA ASN A 50 2.67 -37.63 -10.79
C ASN A 50 1.62 -37.31 -9.72
N VAL A 51 1.57 -36.05 -9.26
CA VAL A 51 0.58 -35.57 -8.28
C VAL A 51 -0.78 -35.40 -8.95
N LEU A 52 -0.83 -34.89 -10.17
CA LEU A 52 -2.08 -34.78 -10.95
C LEU A 52 -2.68 -36.15 -11.30
N GLN A 53 -1.86 -37.17 -11.54
CA GLN A 53 -2.31 -38.54 -11.81
C GLN A 53 -3.01 -39.19 -10.60
N LEU A 54 -2.91 -38.62 -9.41
CA LEU A 54 -3.68 -39.09 -8.25
C LEU A 54 -5.19 -38.79 -8.39
N GLU A 55 -5.57 -37.89 -9.30
CA GLU A 55 -6.97 -37.57 -9.58
C GLU A 55 -7.71 -38.82 -10.12
N GLY A 56 -8.78 -39.22 -9.44
CA GLY A 56 -9.55 -40.43 -9.78
C GLY A 56 -9.02 -41.73 -9.16
N THR A 57 -7.93 -41.68 -8.37
CA THR A 57 -7.43 -42.83 -7.60
C THR A 57 -7.93 -42.82 -6.16
N GLU A 58 -7.68 -43.92 -5.43
CA GLU A 58 -7.94 -44.01 -3.98
C GLU A 58 -7.18 -42.93 -3.16
N ASN A 59 -6.10 -42.39 -3.73
CA ASN A 59 -5.24 -41.36 -3.14
C ASN A 59 -5.65 -39.93 -3.52
N SER A 60 -6.80 -39.74 -4.18
CA SER A 60 -7.36 -38.43 -4.54
C SER A 60 -7.51 -37.48 -3.35
N VAL A 61 -7.69 -38.05 -2.15
CA VAL A 61 -7.76 -37.32 -0.87
C VAL A 61 -6.51 -36.46 -0.63
N TYR A 62 -5.32 -36.90 -1.01
CA TYR A 62 -4.08 -36.13 -0.84
C TYR A 62 -4.03 -34.92 -1.77
N LEU A 63 -4.53 -35.07 -3.00
CA LEU A 63 -4.64 -33.96 -3.96
C LEU A 63 -5.64 -32.91 -3.46
N ASP A 64 -6.76 -33.34 -2.87
CA ASP A 64 -7.76 -32.44 -2.29
C ASP A 64 -7.21 -31.65 -1.10
N VAL A 65 -6.31 -32.24 -0.30
CA VAL A 65 -5.60 -31.54 0.77
C VAL A 65 -4.64 -30.50 0.18
N LEU A 66 -3.85 -30.84 -0.84
CA LEU A 66 -2.97 -29.85 -1.48
C LEU A 66 -3.76 -28.68 -2.09
N ARG A 67 -4.88 -28.96 -2.77
CA ARG A 67 -5.78 -27.94 -3.33
C ARG A 67 -6.39 -27.04 -2.23
N LEU A 68 -6.73 -27.61 -1.08
CA LEU A 68 -7.20 -26.87 0.09
C LEU A 68 -6.12 -25.90 0.62
N PHE A 69 -4.87 -26.33 0.70
CA PHE A 69 -3.77 -25.47 1.14
C PHE A 69 -3.43 -24.39 0.11
N ALA A 70 -3.44 -24.71 -1.18
CA ALA A 70 -3.18 -23.75 -2.24
C ALA A 70 -4.28 -22.66 -2.33
N HIS A 71 -5.56 -23.04 -2.25
CA HIS A 71 -6.65 -22.13 -2.62
C HIS A 71 -7.78 -22.00 -1.59
N GLY A 72 -7.91 -22.92 -0.63
CA GLY A 72 -8.98 -22.93 0.36
C GLY A 72 -8.63 -22.24 1.67
N THR A 73 -9.53 -22.34 2.64
CA THR A 73 -9.44 -21.70 3.96
C THR A 73 -9.76 -22.69 5.08
N TRP A 74 -9.53 -22.28 6.33
CA TRP A 74 -9.91 -23.07 7.50
C TRP A 74 -11.43 -23.36 7.55
N SER A 75 -12.26 -22.40 7.13
CA SER A 75 -13.71 -22.57 7.01
C SER A 75 -14.07 -23.64 5.98
N ASP A 76 -13.38 -23.68 4.84
CA ASP A 76 -13.60 -24.70 3.80
C ASP A 76 -13.26 -26.11 4.34
N TYR A 77 -12.17 -26.24 5.08
CA TYR A 77 -11.81 -27.50 5.75
C TYR A 77 -12.90 -27.97 6.72
N LYS A 78 -13.42 -27.07 7.57
CA LYS A 78 -14.48 -27.41 8.52
C LYS A 78 -15.78 -27.81 7.84
N SER A 79 -16.12 -27.21 6.70
CA SER A 79 -17.34 -27.54 5.95
C SER A 79 -17.32 -28.96 5.37
N ASP A 80 -16.14 -29.46 4.98
CA ASP A 80 -15.93 -30.76 4.34
C ASP A 80 -15.16 -31.75 5.23
N ALA A 81 -15.10 -31.52 6.54
CA ALA A 81 -14.25 -32.29 7.47
C ALA A 81 -14.54 -33.80 7.45
N SER A 82 -15.75 -34.21 7.06
CA SER A 82 -16.14 -35.63 6.96
C SER A 82 -15.52 -36.36 5.75
N ARG A 83 -15.11 -35.63 4.71
CA ARG A 83 -14.56 -36.19 3.46
C ARG A 83 -13.04 -36.08 3.38
N ARG A 84 -12.43 -35.30 4.27
CA ARG A 84 -10.99 -35.00 4.29
C ARG A 84 -10.29 -35.75 5.44
N PRO A 85 -8.99 -36.03 5.32
CA PRO A 85 -8.25 -36.69 6.37
C PRO A 85 -8.05 -35.72 7.54
N GLN A 86 -7.89 -36.26 8.75
CA GLN A 86 -7.60 -35.44 9.92
C GLN A 86 -6.23 -34.77 9.77
N LEU A 87 -6.22 -33.45 9.90
CA LEU A 87 -4.99 -32.66 9.85
C LEU A 87 -4.22 -32.74 11.17
N VAL A 88 -2.90 -32.83 11.06
CA VAL A 88 -1.93 -32.73 12.16
C VAL A 88 -1.91 -31.29 12.70
N PRO A 89 -1.58 -31.03 13.99
CA PRO A 89 -1.55 -29.67 14.54
C PRO A 89 -0.77 -28.65 13.70
N ASP A 90 0.36 -29.04 13.12
CA ASP A 90 1.20 -28.17 12.27
C ASP A 90 0.48 -27.79 10.95
N GLN A 91 -0.28 -28.72 10.38
CA GLN A 91 -1.09 -28.49 9.19
C GLN A 91 -2.27 -27.55 9.51
N VAL A 92 -2.90 -27.73 10.67
CA VAL A 92 -3.98 -26.84 11.15
C VAL A 92 -3.45 -25.43 11.32
N LEU A 93 -2.31 -25.28 11.98
CA LEU A 93 -1.63 -24.00 12.17
C LEU A 93 -1.39 -23.31 10.82
N LYS A 94 -0.82 -24.04 9.86
CA LYS A 94 -0.54 -23.50 8.54
C LYS A 94 -1.80 -23.12 7.76
N LEU A 95 -2.84 -23.94 7.81
CA LEU A 95 -4.10 -23.59 7.14
C LEU A 95 -4.74 -22.33 7.73
N LYS A 96 -4.62 -22.13 9.05
CA LYS A 96 -5.01 -20.87 9.71
C LYS A 96 -4.15 -19.69 9.23
N GLN A 97 -2.84 -19.84 9.12
CA GLN A 97 -1.94 -18.80 8.58
C GLN A 97 -2.34 -18.39 7.14
N LEU A 98 -2.56 -19.38 6.26
CA LEU A 98 -2.98 -19.18 4.87
C LEU A 98 -4.36 -18.52 4.78
N THR A 99 -5.24 -18.80 5.73
CA THR A 99 -6.56 -18.14 5.84
C THR A 99 -6.39 -16.66 6.14
N VAL A 100 -5.50 -16.27 7.06
CA VAL A 100 -5.21 -14.85 7.32
C VAL A 100 -4.62 -14.16 6.10
N LEU A 101 -3.70 -14.82 5.38
CA LEU A 101 -3.15 -14.27 4.13
C LEU A 101 -4.24 -14.01 3.08
N THR A 102 -5.19 -14.94 2.95
CA THR A 102 -6.32 -14.80 2.02
C THR A 102 -7.23 -13.63 2.41
N LEU A 103 -7.46 -13.42 3.72
CA LEU A 103 -8.22 -12.26 4.20
C LEU A 103 -7.47 -10.95 3.96
N ALA A 104 -6.16 -10.95 4.20
CA ALA A 104 -5.28 -9.80 3.99
C ALA A 104 -5.14 -9.41 2.51
N GLU A 105 -5.30 -10.36 1.58
CA GLU A 105 -5.35 -10.10 0.13
C GLU A 105 -6.54 -9.20 -0.23
N THR A 106 -7.68 -9.37 0.44
CA THR A 106 -8.92 -8.64 0.14
C THR A 106 -9.02 -7.32 0.88
N ASN A 107 -8.62 -7.29 2.16
CA ASN A 107 -8.83 -6.16 3.05
C ASN A 107 -7.55 -5.77 3.81
N ASN A 108 -7.18 -4.49 3.74
CA ASN A 108 -6.05 -3.94 4.52
C ASN A 108 -6.35 -3.75 6.01
N VAL A 109 -7.63 -3.78 6.41
CA VAL A 109 -8.04 -3.67 7.82
C VAL A 109 -8.93 -4.86 8.13
N LEU A 110 -8.42 -5.77 8.98
CA LEU A 110 -9.08 -7.02 9.34
C LEU A 110 -9.71 -6.90 10.73
N PRO A 111 -11.05 -6.90 10.85
CA PRO A 111 -11.70 -6.88 12.15
C PRO A 111 -11.46 -8.17 12.94
N TYR A 112 -11.27 -8.05 14.25
CA TYR A 112 -11.03 -9.20 15.12
C TYR A 112 -12.18 -10.21 15.09
N HIS A 113 -13.44 -9.75 15.02
CA HIS A 113 -14.59 -10.67 14.97
C HIS A 113 -14.54 -11.60 13.74
N GLN A 114 -14.15 -11.06 12.58
CA GLN A 114 -14.02 -11.84 11.35
C GLN A 114 -12.86 -12.82 11.46
N LEU A 115 -11.70 -12.38 11.95
CA LEU A 115 -10.55 -13.24 12.18
C LEU A 115 -10.86 -14.37 13.17
N MET A 116 -11.53 -14.06 14.27
CA MET A 116 -11.93 -15.05 15.28
C MET A 116 -12.88 -16.10 14.70
N GLN A 117 -13.84 -15.68 13.88
CA GLN A 117 -14.77 -16.59 13.21
C GLN A 117 -14.06 -17.50 12.19
N GLU A 118 -13.24 -16.91 11.32
CA GLU A 118 -12.54 -17.64 10.25
C GLU A 118 -11.43 -18.55 10.78
N LEU A 119 -10.80 -18.21 11.91
CA LEU A 119 -9.73 -19.01 12.52
C LEU A 119 -10.22 -19.93 13.65
N ASP A 120 -11.50 -19.83 14.02
CA ASP A 120 -12.10 -20.55 15.14
C ASP A 120 -11.38 -20.30 16.47
N VAL A 121 -11.13 -19.02 16.75
CA VAL A 121 -10.41 -18.55 17.93
C VAL A 121 -11.39 -17.82 18.86
N ILE A 122 -11.43 -18.23 20.13
CA ILE A 122 -12.46 -17.77 21.07
C ILE A 122 -12.04 -16.48 21.77
N ASN A 123 -10.74 -16.30 22.01
CA ASN A 123 -10.21 -15.18 22.79
C ASN A 123 -9.39 -14.22 21.91
N VAL A 124 -9.54 -12.92 22.16
CA VAL A 124 -8.70 -11.87 21.58
C VAL A 124 -7.22 -12.11 21.88
N ARG A 125 -6.89 -12.57 23.09
CA ARG A 125 -5.49 -12.83 23.45
C ARG A 125 -4.87 -13.92 22.58
N GLU A 126 -5.60 -15.00 22.37
CA GLU A 126 -5.18 -16.11 21.52
C GLU A 126 -5.02 -15.66 20.06
N LEU A 127 -5.92 -14.80 19.57
CA LEU A 127 -5.81 -14.21 18.24
C LEU A 127 -4.54 -13.35 18.12
N GLU A 128 -4.28 -12.47 19.08
CA GLU A 128 -3.09 -11.60 19.06
C GLU A 128 -1.80 -12.42 19.16
N ASP A 129 -1.76 -13.42 20.03
CA ASP A 129 -0.61 -14.33 20.16
C ASP A 129 -0.39 -15.11 18.84
N PHE A 130 -1.45 -15.58 18.19
CA PHE A 130 -1.38 -16.21 16.88
C PHE A 130 -0.85 -15.27 15.79
N LEU A 131 -1.37 -14.05 15.71
CA LEU A 131 -0.90 -13.07 14.71
C LEU A 131 0.56 -12.70 14.93
N ILE A 132 0.99 -12.53 16.18
CA ILE A 132 2.37 -12.15 16.51
C ILE A 132 3.34 -13.31 16.28
N ASN A 133 3.11 -14.45 16.94
CA ASN A 133 4.07 -15.55 16.97
C ASN A 133 4.04 -16.37 15.68
N GLU A 134 2.84 -16.62 15.15
CA GLU A 134 2.67 -17.55 14.05
C GLU A 134 2.66 -16.84 12.69
N CYS A 135 2.37 -15.54 12.63
CA CYS A 135 2.34 -14.82 11.35
C CYS A 135 3.43 -13.75 11.23
N MET A 136 3.53 -12.82 12.17
CA MET A 136 4.47 -11.70 12.09
C MET A 136 5.92 -12.14 12.32
N TYR A 137 6.15 -13.04 13.28
CA TYR A 137 7.49 -13.53 13.58
C TYR A 137 8.05 -14.42 12.46
N VAL A 138 7.19 -15.24 11.84
CA VAL A 138 7.51 -16.00 10.63
C VAL A 138 7.74 -15.06 9.44
N GLY A 139 7.15 -13.86 9.48
CA GLY A 139 7.32 -12.78 8.51
C GLY A 139 6.41 -12.87 7.28
N ILE A 140 5.36 -13.71 7.36
CA ILE A 140 4.31 -13.77 6.33
C ILE A 140 3.36 -12.56 6.38
N LEU A 141 3.26 -11.90 7.54
CA LEU A 141 2.45 -10.71 7.73
C LEU A 141 3.27 -9.59 8.37
N ARG A 142 2.96 -8.35 8.00
CA ARG A 142 3.42 -7.15 8.68
C ARG A 142 2.25 -6.21 8.87
N GLY A 143 2.11 -5.66 10.06
CA GLY A 143 1.01 -4.76 10.35
C GLY A 143 1.02 -4.25 11.78
N LYS A 144 -0.08 -3.59 12.16
CA LYS A 144 -0.30 -3.07 13.51
C LYS A 144 -1.60 -3.61 14.08
N LEU A 145 -1.55 -4.02 15.35
CA LEU A 145 -2.73 -4.43 16.11
C LEU A 145 -3.32 -3.19 16.78
N ASP A 146 -4.58 -2.87 16.47
CA ASP A 146 -5.35 -1.82 17.15
C ASP A 146 -6.39 -2.48 18.06
N GLN A 147 -6.05 -2.55 19.35
CA GLN A 147 -6.90 -3.16 20.36
C GLN A 147 -8.15 -2.32 20.67
N LEU A 148 -8.10 -0.99 20.49
CA LEU A 148 -9.23 -0.10 20.73
C LEU A 148 -10.29 -0.27 19.65
N ARG A 149 -9.88 -0.31 18.38
CA ARG A 149 -10.75 -0.52 17.22
C ARG A 149 -11.06 -2.00 16.98
N LYS A 150 -10.37 -2.91 17.68
CA LYS A 150 -10.46 -4.37 17.52
C LYS A 150 -10.22 -4.78 16.08
N CYS A 151 -9.14 -4.27 15.49
CA CYS A 151 -8.76 -4.60 14.13
C CYS A 151 -7.25 -4.73 13.97
N PHE A 152 -6.85 -5.51 12.98
CA PHE A 152 -5.48 -5.64 12.53
C PHE A 152 -5.30 -4.87 11.21
N GLU A 153 -4.42 -3.87 11.21
CA GLU A 153 -4.06 -3.10 10.02
C GLU A 153 -2.88 -3.78 9.31
N VAL A 154 -3.16 -4.37 8.16
CA VAL A 154 -2.19 -5.05 7.31
C VAL A 154 -1.40 -3.99 6.52
N GLN A 155 -0.08 -4.03 6.65
CA GLN A 155 0.85 -3.24 5.82
C GLN A 155 1.49 -4.07 4.72
N PHE A 156 1.68 -5.36 4.99
CA PHE A 156 2.23 -6.32 4.06
C PHE A 156 1.68 -7.71 4.37
N ALA A 157 1.38 -8.46 3.32
CA ALA A 157 1.07 -9.87 3.39
C ALA A 157 1.84 -10.58 2.27
N ALA A 158 2.44 -11.72 2.61
CA ALA A 158 3.06 -12.59 1.62
C ALA A 158 2.00 -13.10 0.63
N GLY A 159 2.39 -13.18 -0.64
CA GLY A 159 1.51 -13.73 -1.67
C GLY A 159 1.31 -15.23 -1.46
N ARG A 160 0.06 -15.69 -1.62
CA ARG A 160 -0.25 -17.11 -1.73
C ARG A 160 -0.28 -17.53 -3.21
N ASP A 161 -0.44 -18.83 -3.44
CA ASP A 161 -0.72 -19.44 -4.74
C ASP A 161 -1.81 -18.70 -5.53
N PRO A 162 -1.52 -18.26 -6.77
CA PRO A 162 -2.51 -17.64 -7.63
C PRO A 162 -3.55 -18.68 -8.05
N ARG A 163 -4.83 -18.34 -7.89
CA ARG A 163 -5.92 -19.18 -8.38
C ARG A 163 -5.94 -19.18 -9.92
N PRO A 164 -6.33 -20.28 -10.56
CA PRO A 164 -6.55 -20.31 -12.00
C PRO A 164 -7.48 -19.17 -12.44
N GLY A 165 -6.99 -18.27 -13.30
CA GLY A 165 -7.74 -17.10 -13.80
C GLY A 165 -7.52 -15.78 -13.06
N GLN A 166 -6.85 -15.75 -11.89
CA GLN A 166 -6.54 -14.49 -11.19
C GLN A 166 -5.53 -13.61 -11.95
N LEU A 167 -4.67 -14.20 -12.79
CA LEU A 167 -3.65 -13.47 -13.55
C LEU A 167 -4.24 -12.33 -14.41
N GLY A 168 -5.42 -12.55 -15.02
CA GLY A 168 -6.09 -11.52 -15.80
C GLY A 168 -6.50 -10.31 -14.96
N SER A 169 -7.03 -10.55 -13.75
CA SER A 169 -7.39 -9.50 -12.79
C SER A 169 -6.16 -8.71 -12.32
N MET A 170 -5.03 -9.40 -12.10
CA MET A 170 -3.77 -8.75 -11.72
C MET A 170 -3.26 -7.82 -12.83
N ILE A 171 -3.24 -8.30 -14.07
CA ILE A 171 -2.85 -7.51 -15.24
C ILE A 171 -3.75 -6.28 -15.39
N GLN A 172 -5.07 -6.45 -15.25
CA GLN A 172 -6.00 -5.33 -15.32
C GLN A 172 -5.78 -4.30 -14.20
N THR A 173 -5.54 -4.77 -12.98
CA THR A 173 -5.30 -3.89 -11.83
C THR A 173 -4.04 -3.06 -12.01
N LEU A 174 -2.95 -3.69 -12.48
CA LEU A 174 -1.69 -3.00 -12.79
C LEU A 174 -1.86 -2.02 -13.95
N SER A 175 -2.63 -2.38 -14.98
CA SER A 175 -2.92 -1.50 -16.12
C SER A 175 -3.71 -0.27 -15.68
N ASN A 176 -4.75 -0.46 -14.88
CA ASN A 176 -5.54 0.65 -14.31
C ASN A 176 -4.68 1.57 -13.44
N TRP A 177 -3.76 1.00 -12.66
CA TRP A 177 -2.85 1.78 -11.82
C TRP A 177 -1.85 2.61 -12.65
N LEU A 178 -1.33 2.03 -13.73
CA LEU A 178 -0.48 2.74 -14.69
C LEU A 178 -1.23 3.90 -15.32
N ASP A 179 -2.43 3.65 -15.86
CA ASP A 179 -3.27 4.69 -16.49
C ASP A 179 -3.60 5.81 -15.51
N THR A 180 -3.96 5.47 -14.27
CA THR A 180 -4.25 6.45 -13.22
C THR A 180 -3.02 7.31 -12.91
N SER A 181 -1.84 6.69 -12.82
CA SER A 181 -0.58 7.38 -12.55
C SER A 181 -0.18 8.31 -13.70
N SER A 182 -0.35 7.86 -14.95
CA SER A 182 -0.12 8.67 -16.14
C SER A 182 -1.07 9.87 -16.20
N ASN A 183 -2.36 9.68 -15.92
CA ASN A 183 -3.34 10.76 -15.89
C ASN A 183 -3.05 11.79 -14.79
N LEU A 184 -2.61 11.33 -13.61
CA LEU A 184 -2.20 12.21 -12.52
C LEU A 184 -0.98 13.05 -12.93
N LEU A 185 0.00 12.43 -13.59
CA LEU A 185 1.19 13.13 -14.08
C LEU A 185 0.84 14.19 -15.12
N ILE A 186 -0.03 13.88 -16.08
CA ILE A 186 -0.53 14.84 -17.07
C ILE A 186 -1.23 16.01 -16.36
N SER A 187 -2.09 15.72 -15.39
CA SER A 187 -2.80 16.74 -14.62
C SER A 187 -1.85 17.67 -13.85
N ILE A 188 -0.78 17.13 -13.26
CA ILE A 188 0.26 17.94 -12.60
C ILE A 188 0.98 18.82 -13.64
N GLN A 189 1.36 18.27 -14.78
CA GLN A 189 2.04 19.02 -15.84
C GLN A 189 1.19 20.17 -16.37
N GLU A 190 -0.12 19.97 -16.55
CA GLU A 190 -1.05 21.02 -16.93
C GLU A 190 -1.16 22.12 -15.88
N LYS A 191 -1.22 21.75 -14.59
CA LYS A 191 -1.24 22.71 -13.48
C LYS A 191 0.05 23.52 -13.40
N MET A 192 1.21 22.91 -13.68
CA MET A 192 2.48 23.63 -13.76
C MET A 192 2.47 24.66 -14.90
N LYS A 193 2.08 24.25 -16.12
CA LYS A 193 1.97 25.17 -17.27
C LYS A 193 1.02 26.33 -17.02
N TRP A 194 -0.12 26.05 -16.40
CA TRP A 194 -1.09 27.08 -16.03
C TRP A 194 -0.48 28.06 -15.02
N ALA A 195 0.23 27.57 -14.00
CA ALA A 195 0.88 28.42 -13.01
C ALA A 195 1.98 29.29 -13.63
N ASP A 196 2.80 28.74 -14.54
CA ASP A 196 3.82 29.50 -15.26
C ASP A 196 3.19 30.62 -16.11
N THR A 197 2.14 30.29 -16.86
CA THR A 197 1.41 31.26 -17.69
C THR A 197 0.80 32.37 -16.83
N MET A 198 0.18 32.01 -15.71
CA MET A 198 -0.43 32.98 -14.80
C MET A 198 0.64 33.87 -14.13
N THR A 199 1.82 33.33 -13.85
CA THR A 199 2.96 34.08 -13.32
C THR A 199 3.50 35.08 -14.35
N GLU A 200 3.60 34.67 -15.62
CA GLU A 200 3.97 35.55 -16.74
C GLU A 200 2.97 36.71 -16.87
N VAL A 201 1.67 36.42 -16.91
CA VAL A 201 0.59 37.41 -16.98
C VAL A 201 0.63 38.37 -15.78
N ALA A 202 0.83 37.85 -14.56
CA ALA A 202 0.94 38.68 -13.37
C ALA A 202 2.17 39.61 -13.40
N LYS A 203 3.29 39.14 -13.96
CA LYS A 203 4.51 39.94 -14.15
C LYS A 203 4.30 41.05 -15.18
N GLU A 204 3.62 40.75 -16.29
CA GLU A 204 3.26 41.75 -17.31
C GLU A 204 2.32 42.81 -16.73
N HIS A 205 1.26 42.40 -16.03
CA HIS A 205 0.32 43.31 -15.38
C HIS A 205 1.02 44.21 -14.35
N LYS A 206 1.93 43.65 -13.54
CA LYS A 206 2.74 44.44 -12.58
C LYS A 206 3.61 45.48 -13.29
N LYS A 207 4.18 45.15 -14.45
CA LYS A 207 4.97 46.09 -15.27
C LYS A 207 4.10 47.20 -15.84
N GLU A 208 2.91 46.87 -16.35
CA GLU A 208 1.94 47.84 -16.87
C GLU A 208 1.45 48.81 -15.78
N VAL A 209 1.04 48.28 -14.62
CA VAL A 209 0.68 49.10 -13.46
C VAL A 209 1.85 49.98 -13.02
N GLY A 210 3.07 49.46 -12.99
CA GLY A 210 4.28 50.26 -12.72
C GLY A 210 4.46 51.42 -13.70
N ASN A 211 4.29 51.19 -15.00
CA ASN A 211 4.41 52.22 -16.02
C ASN A 211 3.33 53.31 -15.88
N THR A 212 2.07 52.92 -15.68
CA THR A 212 0.97 53.88 -15.49
C THR A 212 1.16 54.73 -14.24
N VAL A 213 1.67 54.16 -13.14
CA VAL A 213 2.01 54.92 -11.93
C VAL A 213 3.09 55.97 -12.23
N GLU A 214 4.13 55.62 -12.98
CA GLU A 214 5.19 56.57 -13.35
C GLU A 214 4.69 57.67 -14.31
N GLU A 215 3.80 57.36 -15.25
CA GLU A 215 3.14 58.36 -16.10
C GLU A 215 2.25 59.31 -15.29
N VAL A 216 1.45 58.78 -14.36
CA VAL A 216 0.63 59.60 -13.46
C VAL A 216 1.51 60.51 -12.60
N LYS A 217 2.60 60.01 -12.02
CA LYS A 217 3.58 60.83 -11.28
C LYS A 217 4.14 61.97 -12.14
N LYS A 218 4.55 61.68 -13.38
CA LYS A 218 5.07 62.71 -14.31
C LYS A 218 4.00 63.77 -14.62
N SER A 219 2.77 63.36 -14.91
CA SER A 219 1.68 64.29 -15.22
C SER A 219 1.30 65.19 -14.03
N ILE A 220 1.38 64.68 -12.79
CA ILE A 220 1.17 65.46 -11.57
C ILE A 220 2.31 66.46 -11.35
N SER A 221 3.57 66.07 -11.61
CA SER A 221 4.71 66.99 -11.58
C SER A 221 4.61 68.11 -12.62
N ILE A 222 4.05 67.83 -13.81
CA ILE A 222 3.83 68.83 -14.87
C ILE A 222 2.67 69.79 -14.53
N LYS A 223 1.64 69.32 -13.81
CA LYS A 223 0.50 70.14 -13.40
C LYS A 223 0.78 71.07 -12.22
N LYS A 224 1.90 70.90 -11.50
CA LYS A 224 2.41 71.93 -10.59
C LYS A 224 3.13 72.99 -11.41
N PHE A 225 2.49 74.16 -11.54
CA PHE A 225 2.97 75.52 -11.91
C PHE A 225 2.21 76.15 -13.09
N PRO A 226 1.55 77.29 -12.82
CA PRO A 226 2.13 78.58 -13.18
C PRO A 226 2.41 79.45 -11.96
N THR A 227 3.61 80.04 -11.94
CA THR A 227 4.05 81.04 -10.98
C THR A 227 3.36 82.37 -11.28
N VAL A 228 2.45 82.83 -10.40
CA VAL A 228 2.01 84.22 -10.40
C VAL A 228 3.12 85.05 -9.74
N SER A 229 3.90 85.75 -10.55
CA SER A 229 4.87 86.74 -10.09
C SER A 229 4.17 87.87 -9.33
N ARG A 230 4.43 88.01 -8.03
CA ARG A 230 4.01 89.17 -7.22
C ARG A 230 5.23 90.09 -7.02
N PRO A 231 5.12 91.41 -7.25
CA PRO A 231 6.27 92.31 -7.12
C PRO A 231 6.63 92.53 -5.64
N THR A 232 7.94 92.55 -5.38
CA THR A 232 8.55 92.85 -4.08
C THR A 232 8.49 94.35 -3.80
N LEU A 233 7.92 94.75 -2.65
CA LEU A 233 8.05 96.09 -2.09
C LEU A 233 9.00 96.02 -0.89
N THR A 234 10.07 96.79 -0.98
CA THR A 234 11.10 96.99 0.06
C THR A 234 10.66 98.07 1.04
N SER A 235 10.87 97.84 2.34
CA SER A 235 11.10 98.82 3.43
C SER A 235 10.65 98.13 4.73
N GLY A 236 11.40 97.99 5.82
CA GLY A 236 12.61 98.66 6.29
C GLY A 236 12.54 98.63 7.83
N GLY A 237 13.67 98.48 8.51
CA GLY A 237 13.82 98.97 9.88
C GLY A 237 13.83 97.93 11.02
N MET A 238 15.06 97.67 11.49
CA MET A 238 15.52 97.66 12.89
C MET A 238 14.73 96.89 13.97
N GLY A 239 15.45 96.04 14.70
CA GLY A 239 15.09 95.71 16.08
C GLY A 239 15.80 94.52 16.70
N ARG A 240 17.06 94.71 17.11
CA ARG A 240 17.86 93.82 17.99
C ARG A 240 17.09 93.42 19.25
N SER A 241 17.23 92.17 19.71
CA SER A 241 18.02 91.81 20.91
C SER A 241 17.81 90.33 21.33
N THR A 242 18.92 89.60 21.37
CA THR A 242 19.25 88.43 22.20
C THR A 242 19.05 88.74 23.71
N PRO A 243 18.98 87.77 24.65
CA PRO A 243 19.90 86.63 24.71
C PRO A 243 19.39 85.28 25.25
N ASN A 244 20.26 84.29 25.02
CA ASN A 244 20.37 82.99 25.68
C ASN A 244 20.06 83.05 27.19
N LEU A 245 19.52 81.96 27.73
CA LEU A 245 20.14 81.26 28.85
C LEU A 245 19.68 79.80 28.91
N GLU A 246 20.58 78.99 29.44
CA GLU A 246 20.59 77.53 29.59
C GLU A 246 19.55 77.02 30.59
N GLU A 247 18.99 75.84 30.32
CA GLU A 247 19.15 74.58 31.08
C GLU A 247 18.72 73.38 30.23
#